data_AF-A0A942K5B3-F1
#
_entry.id   AF-A0A942K5B3-F1
#
_cell.length_a   1.000
_cell.length_b   1.000
_cell.length_c   1.000
_cell.angle_alpha   90.00
_cell.angle_beta   90.00
_cell.angle_gamma   90.00
#
_symmetry.space_group_name_H-M   'P 1'
#
loop_
_entity.id
_entity.type
_entity.pdbx_description
1 polymer ?
#
loop_
_entity_poly.entity_id
_entity_poly.type
_entity_poly.pdbx_seq_one_letter_code
_entity_poly.pdbx_strand_id
1 'polypeptide(L)'
;MAATTESVKADAAEAPLLNKRNLTLGMLLYLVFYSFIRWYEGVYGWSAGLDSFAPEFETYWMNMLYIEIVCEVILFSGINGYLWKTRDRKVMSITPREELRRHFTHWIWLVCYGWAIYWGASYFTEQDGTW
;
A
#
# COMPACT_ATOMS: atom_id res chain seq x y z
N MET A 1 -37.60 1.55 -34.14
CA MET A 1 -36.62 2.65 -34.25
C MET A 1 -35.23 2.03 -34.15
N ALA A 2 -34.39 2.22 -35.17
CA ALA A 2 -33.03 1.70 -35.17
C ALA A 2 -32.16 2.55 -34.24
N ALA A 3 -31.61 1.92 -33.20
CA ALA A 3 -30.61 2.54 -32.34
C ALA A 3 -29.38 2.92 -33.19
N THR A 4 -29.03 4.20 -33.23
CA THR A 4 -27.82 4.67 -33.92
C THR A 4 -26.59 4.23 -33.13
N THR A 5 -25.45 4.09 -33.80
CA THR A 5 -24.17 3.68 -33.19
C THR A 5 -23.71 4.56 -32.03
N GLU A 6 -24.25 5.78 -31.91
CA GLU A 6 -24.03 6.65 -30.75
C GLU A 6 -24.85 6.25 -29.52
N SER A 7 -26.07 5.73 -29.67
CA SER A 7 -26.87 5.29 -28.52
C SER A 7 -26.31 4.01 -27.90
N VAL A 8 -25.56 3.20 -28.66
CA VAL A 8 -24.83 2.02 -28.14
C VAL A 8 -23.56 2.43 -27.38
N LYS A 9 -22.95 3.58 -27.71
CA LYS A 9 -21.80 4.12 -26.95
C LYS A 9 -22.22 4.76 -25.61
N ALA A 10 -23.50 5.12 -25.49
CA ALA A 10 -24.06 5.76 -24.30
C ALA A 10 -24.49 4.76 -23.21
N ASP A 11 -24.60 3.46 -23.52
CA ASP A 11 -24.86 2.41 -22.54
C ASP A 11 -23.59 2.12 -21.72
N ALA A 12 -23.52 2.76 -20.55
CA ALA A 12 -22.55 2.59 -19.48
C ALA A 12 -21.08 2.58 -19.93
N ALA A 13 -20.41 3.74 -19.89
CA ALA A 13 -18.95 3.81 -20.02
C ALA A 13 -18.29 2.79 -19.07
N GLU A 14 -17.81 1.67 -19.64
CA GLU A 14 -17.24 0.58 -18.85
C GLU A 14 -16.09 1.10 -17.99
N ALA A 15 -15.99 0.60 -16.76
CA ALA A 15 -14.88 0.98 -15.89
C ALA A 15 -13.54 0.71 -16.60
N PRO A 16 -12.56 1.63 -16.48
CA PRO A 16 -11.26 1.44 -17.10
C PRO A 16 -10.58 0.17 -16.55
N LEU A 17 -9.89 -0.57 -17.42
CA LEU A 17 -9.15 -1.77 -17.02
C LEU A 17 -8.11 -1.47 -15.94
N LEU A 18 -7.30 -0.42 -16.17
CA LEU A 18 -6.29 0.04 -15.24
C LEU A 18 -6.82 1.21 -14.42
N ASN A 19 -6.97 0.99 -13.11
CA ASN A 19 -7.27 2.06 -12.17
C ASN A 19 -6.00 2.84 -11.80
N LYS A 20 -5.65 3.83 -12.63
CA LYS A 20 -4.46 4.68 -12.43
C LYS A 20 -4.47 5.42 -11.10
N ARG A 21 -5.66 5.83 -10.63
CA ARG A 21 -5.80 6.52 -9.34
C ARG A 21 -5.30 5.64 -8.20
N ASN A 22 -5.74 4.38 -8.14
CA ASN A 22 -5.31 3.46 -7.08
C ASN A 22 -3.81 3.17 -7.15
N LEU A 23 -3.26 3.01 -8.36
CA LEU A 23 -1.83 2.85 -8.55
C LEU A 23 -1.04 4.04 -7.99
N THR A 24 -1.40 5.26 -8.40
CA THR A 24 -0.72 6.47 -7.93
C THR A 24 -0.86 6.66 -6.42
N LEU A 25 -2.06 6.42 -5.85
CA LEU A 25 -2.27 6.52 -4.42
C LEU A 25 -1.44 5.49 -3.63
N GLY A 26 -1.35 4.25 -4.10
CA GLY A 26 -0.53 3.22 -3.47
C GLY A 26 0.96 3.62 -3.45
N MET A 27 1.49 4.05 -4.59
CA MET A 27 2.89 4.49 -4.69
C MET A 27 3.19 5.72 -3.82
N LEU A 28 2.31 6.73 -3.84
CA LEU A 28 2.46 7.94 -3.05
C LEU A 28 2.36 7.68 -1.55
N LEU A 29 1.51 6.75 -1.12
CA LEU A 29 1.38 6.38 0.29
C LEU A 29 2.73 5.94 0.87
N TYR A 30 3.38 4.96 0.24
CA TYR A 30 4.70 4.49 0.68
C TYR A 30 5.77 5.57 0.54
N LEU A 31 5.79 6.31 -0.57
CA LEU A 31 6.79 7.36 -0.78
C LEU A 31 6.71 8.42 0.32
N VAL A 32 5.52 8.94 0.61
CA VAL A 32 5.33 9.98 1.62
C VAL A 32 5.62 9.43 3.01
N PHE A 33 5.10 8.24 3.34
CA PHE A 33 5.32 7.61 4.64
C PHE A 33 6.81 7.37 4.90
N TYR A 34 7.52 6.68 4.00
CA TYR A 34 8.93 6.39 4.21
C TYR A 34 9.83 7.61 4.08
N SER A 35 9.46 8.63 3.29
CA SER A 35 10.18 9.91 3.31
C SER A 35 10.04 10.61 4.65
N PHE A 36 8.87 10.53 5.30
CA PHE A 36 8.67 11.04 6.65
C PHE A 36 9.49 10.27 7.68
N ILE A 37 9.49 8.93 7.61
CA ILE A 37 10.34 8.09 8.48
C ILE A 37 11.82 8.46 8.29
N ARG A 38 12.26 8.62 7.04
CA ARG A 38 13.64 9.03 6.74
C ARG A 38 14.01 10.39 7.30
N TRP A 39 13.09 11.35 7.26
CA TRP A 39 13.28 12.65 7.91
C TRP A 39 13.32 12.50 9.44
N TYR A 40 12.41 11.72 10.02
CA TYR A 40 12.29 11.48 11.45
C TYR A 40 13.59 10.89 12.03
N GLU A 41 14.09 9.80 11.46
CA GLU A 41 15.36 9.20 11.89
C GLU A 41 16.57 10.11 11.62
N GLY A 42 16.51 10.93 10.56
CA GLY A 42 17.56 11.91 10.26
C GLY A 42 17.71 12.99 11.34
N VAL A 43 16.62 13.33 12.02
CA VAL A 43 16.61 14.29 13.14
C VAL A 43 16.87 13.58 14.46
N TYR A 44 16.02 12.61 14.80
CA TYR A 44 16.01 11.99 16.13
C TYR A 44 17.03 10.89 16.30
N GLY A 45 17.62 10.41 15.21
CA GLY A 45 18.73 9.47 15.25
C GLY A 45 19.93 10.03 16.02
N TRP A 46 20.33 11.25 15.69
CA TRP A 46 21.45 11.92 16.34
C TRP A 46 21.11 12.53 17.69
N SER A 47 19.87 13.01 17.88
CA SER A 47 19.49 13.71 19.12
C SER A 47 18.97 12.80 20.22
N ALA A 48 18.35 11.67 19.88
CA ALA A 48 17.63 10.81 20.82
C ALA A 48 17.78 9.30 20.53
N GLY A 49 18.60 8.90 19.55
CA GLY A 49 18.79 7.50 19.14
C GLY A 49 20.12 6.87 19.57
N LEU A 50 21.04 7.64 20.16
CA LEU A 50 22.41 7.19 20.44
C LEU A 50 22.56 6.37 21.74
N ASP A 51 21.77 6.68 22.76
CA ASP A 51 21.79 5.98 24.06
C ASP A 51 20.41 5.42 24.37
N SER A 52 20.27 4.10 24.31
CA SER A 52 18.99 3.42 24.56
C SER A 52 18.58 3.38 26.03
N PHE A 53 19.46 3.75 26.97
CA PHE A 53 19.12 3.88 28.39
C PHE A 53 18.58 5.26 28.75
N ALA A 54 18.66 6.23 27.83
CA ALA A 54 18.14 7.57 28.04
C ALA A 54 16.60 7.59 27.93
N PRO A 55 15.89 8.35 28.78
CA PRO A 55 14.42 8.41 28.76
C PRO A 55 13.86 9.00 27.45
N GLU A 56 14.64 9.78 26.72
CA GLU A 56 14.27 10.29 25.39
C GLU A 56 14.11 9.15 24.37
N PHE A 57 14.93 8.10 24.47
CA PHE A 57 14.85 6.95 23.57
C PHE A 57 13.50 6.23 23.69
N GLU A 58 13.00 6.08 24.92
CA GLU A 58 11.67 5.53 25.18
C GLU A 58 10.57 6.34 24.47
N THR A 59 10.70 7.66 24.48
CA THR A 59 9.70 8.56 23.91
C THR A 59 9.70 8.57 22.39
N TYR A 60 10.88 8.63 21.76
CA TYR A 60 11.01 8.81 20.30
C TYR A 60 11.13 7.49 19.54
N TRP A 61 11.66 6.43 20.14
CA TRP A 61 11.93 5.16 19.45
C TRP A 61 11.06 4.02 19.97
N MET A 62 10.99 3.80 21.28
CA MET A 62 10.21 2.67 21.81
C MET A 62 8.70 2.85 21.63
N ASN A 63 8.17 4.06 21.84
CA ASN A 63 6.77 4.34 21.52
C ASN A 63 6.45 4.09 20.03
N MET A 64 7.37 4.45 19.13
CA MET A 64 7.19 4.18 17.69
C MET A 64 7.08 2.68 17.43
N LEU A 65 7.99 1.88 18.00
CA LEU A 65 7.99 0.41 17.91
C LEU A 65 6.67 -0.20 18.43
N TYR A 66 6.20 0.24 19.60
CA TYR A 66 4.96 -0.29 20.16
C TYR A 66 3.74 0.09 19.32
N ILE A 67 3.70 1.31 18.80
CA ILE A 67 2.62 1.78 17.94
C ILE A 67 2.61 1.00 16.62
N GLU A 68 3.75 0.84 15.96
CA GLU A 68 3.80 0.17 14.65
C GLU A 68 3.37 -1.29 14.75
N ILE A 69 3.82 -2.04 15.76
CA ILE A 69 3.44 -3.45 15.93
C ILE A 69 1.91 -3.59 16.09
N VAL A 70 1.29 -2.75 16.91
CA VAL A 70 -0.17 -2.77 17.11
C VAL A 70 -0.89 -2.38 15.83
N CYS A 71 -0.45 -1.31 15.17
CA CYS A 71 -1.04 -0.85 13.92
C CYS A 71 -0.93 -1.90 12.81
N GLU A 72 0.22 -2.55 12.66
CA GLU A 72 0.45 -3.58 11.65
C GLU A 72 -0.44 -4.81 11.86
N VAL A 73 -0.56 -5.30 13.09
CA VAL A 73 -1.46 -6.42 13.40
C VAL A 73 -2.91 -6.08 13.06
N ILE A 74 -3.36 -4.86 13.39
CA ILE A 74 -4.71 -4.38 13.07
C ILE A 74 -4.90 -4.26 11.56
N LEU A 75 -3.97 -3.62 10.85
CA LEU A 75 -4.04 -3.42 9.40
C LEU A 75 -4.00 -4.76 8.65
N PHE A 76 -3.10 -5.66 9.02
CA PHE A 76 -3.01 -6.99 8.42
C PHE A 76 -4.32 -7.76 8.60
N SER A 77 -4.84 -7.81 9.83
CA SER A 77 -6.09 -8.51 10.15
C SER A 77 -7.28 -7.87 9.43
N GLY A 78 -7.33 -6.54 9.41
CA GLY A 78 -8.38 -5.75 8.78
C GLY A 78 -8.43 -5.92 7.26
N ILE A 79 -7.28 -5.79 6.58
CA ILE A 79 -7.18 -5.93 5.12
C ILE A 79 -7.53 -7.36 4.70
N ASN A 80 -6.93 -8.38 5.33
CA ASN A 80 -7.21 -9.78 4.99
C ASN A 80 -8.67 -10.15 5.31
N GLY A 81 -9.17 -9.72 6.46
CA GLY A 81 -10.57 -9.92 6.84
C GLY A 81 -11.54 -9.26 5.86
N TYR A 82 -11.26 -8.03 5.43
CA TYR A 82 -12.04 -7.31 4.43
C TYR A 82 -12.05 -8.05 3.09
N LEU A 83 -10.87 -8.36 2.53
CA LEU A 83 -10.75 -9.06 1.24
C LEU A 83 -11.48 -10.41 1.24
N TRP A 84 -11.36 -11.17 2.34
CA TRP A 84 -12.06 -12.45 2.48
C TRP A 84 -13.58 -12.27 2.56
N LYS A 85 -14.06 -11.28 3.31
CA LYS A 85 -15.49 -10.99 3.44
C LYS A 85 -16.10 -10.49 2.13
N THR A 86 -15.38 -9.67 1.37
CA THR A 86 -15.81 -9.12 0.09
C THR A 86 -15.48 -10.00 -1.11
N ARG A 87 -14.99 -11.23 -0.90
CA ARG A 87 -14.66 -12.14 -1.99
C ARG A 87 -15.86 -12.39 -2.91
N ASP A 88 -15.60 -12.51 -4.19
CA ASP A 88 -16.60 -12.95 -5.16
C ASP A 88 -16.96 -14.43 -4.91
N ARG A 89 -18.23 -14.71 -4.63
CA ARG A 89 -18.73 -16.07 -4.36
C ARG A 89 -19.08 -16.85 -5.63
N LYS A 90 -19.10 -16.19 -6.79
CA LYS A 90 -19.42 -16.78 -8.09
C LYS A 90 -18.28 -16.55 -9.10
N VAL A 91 -17.03 -16.68 -8.63
CA VAL A 91 -15.82 -16.40 -9.43
C VAL A 91 -15.76 -17.18 -10.75
N MET A 92 -16.36 -18.36 -10.84
CA MET A 92 -16.41 -19.17 -12.06
C MET A 92 -17.37 -18.64 -13.14
N SER A 93 -18.07 -17.53 -12.88
CA SER A 93 -19.05 -16.92 -13.78
C SER A 93 -18.69 -15.50 -14.20
N ILE A 94 -17.44 -15.08 -13.97
CA ILE A 94 -16.97 -13.76 -14.40
C ILE A 94 -16.84 -13.68 -15.93
N THR A 95 -17.06 -12.49 -16.48
CA THR A 95 -16.84 -12.24 -17.91
C THR A 95 -15.34 -12.03 -18.17
N PRO A 96 -14.83 -12.32 -19.39
CA PRO A 96 -13.43 -12.09 -19.73
C PRO A 96 -12.97 -10.63 -19.52
N ARG A 97 -13.89 -9.67 -19.72
CA ARG A 97 -13.64 -8.25 -19.51
C ARG A 97 -13.37 -7.93 -18.03
N GLU A 98 -14.21 -8.46 -17.14
CA GLU A 98 -14.08 -8.26 -15.70
C GLU A 98 -12.87 -9.01 -15.13
N GLU A 99 -12.59 -10.21 -15.64
CA GLU A 99 -11.39 -10.98 -15.31
C GLU A 99 -10.11 -10.16 -15.61
N LEU A 100 -10.01 -9.59 -16.82
CA LEU A 100 -8.87 -8.75 -17.20
C LEU A 100 -8.73 -7.52 -16.28
N ARG A 101 -9.84 -6.85 -15.93
CA ARG A 101 -9.81 -5.71 -15.00
C ARG A 101 -9.32 -6.12 -13.60
N ARG A 102 -9.74 -7.29 -13.11
CA ARG A 102 -9.27 -7.84 -11.84
C ARG A 102 -7.79 -8.18 -11.89
N HIS A 103 -7.29 -8.72 -13.00
CA HIS A 103 -5.85 -8.93 -13.20
C HIS A 103 -5.06 -7.63 -13.19
N PHE A 104 -5.53 -6.56 -13.84
CA PHE A 104 -4.88 -5.24 -13.74
C PHE A 104 -4.91 -4.69 -12.31
N THR A 105 -5.99 -4.93 -11.58
CA THR A 105 -6.06 -4.54 -10.15
C THR A 105 -5.06 -5.34 -9.32
N HIS A 106 -4.95 -6.65 -9.53
CA HIS A 106 -3.95 -7.49 -8.88
C HIS A 106 -2.52 -7.07 -9.24
N TRP A 107 -2.27 -6.70 -10.50
CA TRP A 107 -0.99 -6.16 -10.91
C TRP A 107 -0.63 -4.87 -10.17
N ILE A 108 -1.59 -3.98 -9.89
CA ILE A 108 -1.36 -2.82 -9.01
C ILE A 108 -0.91 -3.26 -7.61
N TRP A 109 -1.52 -4.30 -7.03
CA TRP A 109 -1.08 -4.86 -5.75
C TRP A 109 0.36 -5.37 -5.82
N LEU A 110 0.74 -6.05 -6.91
CA LEU A 110 2.11 -6.54 -7.12
C LEU A 110 3.12 -5.40 -7.28
N VAL A 111 2.76 -4.33 -7.97
CA VAL A 111 3.60 -3.13 -8.08
C VAL A 111 3.80 -2.48 -6.70
N CYS A 112 2.72 -2.31 -5.92
CA CYS A 112 2.82 -1.78 -4.57
C CYS A 112 3.63 -2.69 -3.65
N TYR A 113 3.52 -4.01 -3.81
CA TYR A 113 4.31 -5.00 -3.08
C TYR A 113 5.80 -4.91 -3.41
N GLY A 114 6.16 -4.86 -4.71
CA GLY A 114 7.55 -4.66 -5.13
C GLY A 114 8.12 -3.34 -4.64
N TRP A 115 7.30 -2.28 -4.61
CA TRP A 115 7.68 -0.99 -4.04
C TRP A 115 7.94 -1.05 -2.53
N ALA A 116 7.09 -1.75 -1.77
CA ALA A 116 7.31 -1.99 -0.34
C ALA A 116 8.58 -2.83 -0.09
N ILE A 117 8.83 -3.86 -0.91
CA ILE A 117 10.07 -4.65 -0.85
C ILE A 117 11.30 -3.77 -1.07
N TYR A 118 11.28 -2.88 -2.05
CA TYR A 118 12.41 -1.98 -2.29
C TYR A 118 12.78 -1.18 -1.04
N TRP A 119 11.78 -0.60 -0.36
CA TRP A 119 12.02 0.13 0.89
C TRP A 119 12.54 -0.79 1.99
N GLY A 120 11.82 -1.88 2.29
CA GLY A 120 12.17 -2.75 3.41
C GLY A 120 13.48 -3.51 3.21
N ALA A 121 13.63 -4.20 2.07
CA ALA A 121 14.70 -5.16 1.81
C ALA A 121 15.93 -4.57 1.09
N SER A 122 15.87 -3.32 0.64
CA SER A 122 17.03 -2.62 0.09
C SER A 122 17.31 -1.34 0.89
N TYR A 123 16.44 -0.33 0.83
CA TYR A 123 16.74 0.98 1.42
C TYR A 123 17.03 0.90 2.93
N PHE A 124 16.07 0.45 3.74
CA PHE A 124 16.22 0.39 5.20
C PHE A 124 17.16 -0.75 5.64
N THR A 125 17.23 -1.84 4.88
CA THR A 125 18.16 -2.95 5.17
C THR A 125 19.62 -2.52 5.00
N GLU A 126 19.98 -1.85 3.90
CA GLU A 126 21.36 -1.39 3.70
C GLU A 126 21.70 -0.17 4.56
N GLN A 127 20.71 0.65 4.92
CA GLN A 127 20.88 1.77 5.84
C GLN A 127 21.38 1.31 7.22
N ASP A 128 20.87 0.19 7.73
CA ASP A 128 21.30 -0.42 9.00
C ASP A 128 22.81 -0.75 8.99
N GLY A 129 23.37 -1.07 7.82
CA GLY A 129 24.82 -1.29 7.69
C GLY A 129 25.68 -0.03 7.93
N THR A 130 25.07 1.15 7.94
CA THR A 130 25.74 2.44 8.18
C THR A 130 25.31 3.11 9.48
N TRP A 131 24.33 2.53 10.18
CA TRP A 131 23.84 2.99 11.46
C TRP A 131 24.80 2.59 12.59
#